data_AF-A0A8H6NC39-F1
#
_entry.id   AF-A0A8H6NC39-F1
#
_cell.length_a   1.000
_cell.length_b   1.000
_cell.length_c   1.000
_cell.angle_alpha   90.00
_cell.angle_beta   90.00
_cell.angle_gamma   90.00
#
_symmetry.space_group_name_H-M   'P 1'
#
loop_
_entity.id
_entity.type
_entity.pdbx_description
1 polymer ?
#
loop_
_entity_poly.entity_id
_entity_poly.type
_entity_poly.pdbx_seq_one_letter_code
_entity_poly.pdbx_strand_id
1 'polypeptide(L)' 'MALLLDRRGDQITITKEVVKAAAGNWLNGKEVMVLLLDRRGDQITITKEVVKAVVGNSQNGEEVMRLLLDR' A
#
# COMPACT_ATOMS: atom_id res chain seq x y z
N MET A 1 10.46 3.50 5.29
CA MET A 1 10.21 2.64 4.11
C MET A 1 10.99 3.10 2.89
N ALA A 2 10.92 4.39 2.50
CA ALA A 2 11.56 4.93 1.29
C ALA A 2 13.03 4.52 1.09
N LEU A 3 13.91 4.85 2.04
CA LEU A 3 15.34 4.55 1.93
C LEU A 3 15.64 3.05 1.70
N LEU A 4 14.84 2.16 2.28
CA LEU A 4 15.00 0.71 2.10
C LEU A 4 14.63 0.28 0.68
N LEU A 5 13.51 0.78 0.15
CA LEU A 5 13.10 0.46 -1.22
C LEU A 5 14.06 1.04 -2.26
N ASP A 6 14.65 2.21 -2.00
CA ASP A 6 15.64 2.81 -2.92
C ASP A 6 16.97 2.05 -2.93
N ARG A 7 17.46 1.66 -1.76
CA ARG A 7 18.81 1.05 -1.64
C ARG A 7 18.82 -0.47 -1.80
N ARG A 8 17.67 -1.12 -1.64
CA ARG A 8 17.52 -2.57 -1.52
C ARG A 8 16.22 -3.08 -2.17
N GLY A 9 15.60 -2.31 -3.06
CA GLY A 9 14.34 -2.65 -3.71
C GLY A 9 14.32 -4.09 -4.22
N ASP A 10 15.28 -4.45 -5.07
CA ASP A 10 15.36 -5.78 -5.70
C ASP A 10 15.54 -6.94 -4.70
N GLN A 11 15.95 -6.65 -3.46
CA GLN A 11 16.13 -7.63 -2.38
C GLN A 11 14.91 -7.73 -1.46
N ILE A 12 13.95 -6.81 -1.57
CA ILE A 12 12.77 -6.73 -0.70
C ILE A 12 11.55 -7.19 -1.49
N THR A 13 10.97 -8.33 -1.17
CA THR A 13 9.69 -8.74 -1.79
C THR A 13 8.51 -8.05 -1.09
N ILE A 14 7.64 -7.39 -1.85
CA ILE A 14 6.39 -6.86 -1.32
C ILE A 14 5.34 -7.97 -1.30
N THR A 15 5.01 -8.48 -0.12
CA THR A 15 4.00 -9.54 0.02
C THR A 15 2.59 -8.97 0.16
N LYS A 16 1.59 -9.83 -0.03
CA LYS A 16 0.16 -9.46 0.14
C LYS A 16 -0.13 -8.91 1.53
N GLU A 17 0.54 -9.44 2.56
CA GLU A 17 0.41 -9.04 3.95
C GLU A 17 0.96 -7.64 4.18
N VAL A 18 2.08 -7.28 3.52
CA VAL A 18 2.64 -5.92 3.57
C VAL A 18 1.66 -4.93 2.95
N VAL A 19 1.10 -5.24 1.79
CA VAL A 19 0.11 -4.37 1.12
C VAL A 19 -1.13 -4.21 1.99
N LYS A 20 -1.66 -5.30 2.55
CA LYS A 20 -2.81 -5.26 3.45
C LYS A 20 -2.53 -4.44 4.71
N ALA A 21 -1.36 -4.60 5.32
CA ALA A 21 -0.98 -3.85 6.52
C ALA A 21 -0.86 -2.35 6.25
N ALA A 22 -0.30 -1.97 5.10
CA ALA A 22 -0.20 -0.57 4.69
C ALA A 22 -1.57 0.03 4.37
N ALA A 23 -2.43 -0.68 3.65
CA ALA A 23 -3.82 -0.29 3.40
C ALA A 23 -4.63 -0.06 4.69
N GLY A 24 -4.43 -0.93 5.68
CA GLY A 24 -5.08 -0.83 7.00
C GLY A 24 -4.40 0.13 7.98
N ASN A 25 -3.32 0.82 7.60
CA ASN A 25 -2.59 1.70 8.52
C ASN A 25 -3.35 3.02 8.74
N TRP A 26 -3.81 3.24 9.96
CA TRP A 26 -4.62 4.40 10.33
C TRP A 26 -3.87 5.73 10.27
N LEU A 27 -2.57 5.74 10.56
CA LEU A 27 -1.81 6.98 10.67
C LEU A 27 -1.28 7.46 9.31
N ASN A 28 -0.56 6.58 8.59
CA ASN A 28 0.17 6.94 7.36
C ASN A 28 -0.12 5.96 6.21
N GLY A 29 -1.32 5.34 6.18
CA GLY A 29 -1.64 4.31 5.20
C GLY A 29 -1.58 4.81 3.76
N LYS A 30 -2.02 6.04 3.53
CA LYS A 30 -1.93 6.69 2.21
C LYS A 30 -0.49 6.87 1.76
N GLU A 31 0.35 7.51 2.56
CA GLU A 31 1.75 7.81 2.20
C GLU A 31 2.53 6.52 1.94
N VAL A 32 2.29 5.48 2.75
CA VAL A 32 2.89 4.17 2.52
C VAL A 32 2.36 3.53 1.24
N MET A 33 1.05 3.63 0.93
CA MET A 33 0.49 3.10 -0.31
C MET A 33 0.94 3.81 -1.57
N VAL A 34 1.04 5.15 -1.55
CA VAL A 34 1.68 5.92 -2.63
C VAL A 34 3.07 5.37 -2.90
N LEU A 35 3.90 5.29 -1.87
CA LEU A 35 5.30 4.88 -2.01
C LEU A 35 5.46 3.45 -2.54
N LEU A 36 4.62 2.52 -2.07
CA LEU A 36 4.65 1.13 -2.55
C LEU A 36 4.18 1.02 -4.01
N LEU A 37 3.10 1.71 -4.40
CA LEU A 37 2.60 1.68 -5.77
C LEU A 37 3.51 2.41 -6.76
N ASP A 38 4.18 3.48 -6.35
CA ASP A 38 5.12 4.22 -7.20
C ASP A 38 6.39 3.42 -7.48
N ARG A 39 6.90 2.70 -6.48
CA ARG A 39 8.21 2.04 -6.59
C ARG A 39 8.11 0.56 -6.93
N ARG A 40 7.01 -0.10 -6.56
CA ARG A 40 6.80 -1.56 -6.62
C ARG A 40 5.40 -1.92 -7.09
N GLY A 41 4.75 -1.05 -7.85
CA GLY A 41 3.39 -1.27 -8.35
C GLY A 41 3.25 -2.55 -9.17
N ASP A 42 4.29 -2.94 -9.90
CA ASP A 42 4.39 -4.19 -10.65
C ASP A 42 4.25 -5.45 -9.78
N GLN A 43 4.55 -5.35 -8.48
CA GLN A 43 4.48 -6.47 -7.53
C GLN A 43 3.19 -6.46 -6.71
N ILE A 44 2.38 -5.41 -6.85
CA ILE A 44 1.20 -5.21 -6.02
C ILE A 44 -0.04 -5.63 -6.80
N THR A 45 -0.64 -6.72 -6.35
CA THR A 45 -1.99 -7.11 -6.78
C THR A 45 -2.99 -6.63 -5.75
N ILE A 46 -3.95 -5.79 -6.18
CA ILE A 46 -5.04 -5.35 -5.32
C ILE A 46 -6.05 -6.48 -5.17
N THR A 47 -6.11 -7.07 -3.98
CA THR A 47 -7.04 -8.16 -3.65
C THR A 47 -8.23 -7.66 -2.85
N LYS A 48 -9.28 -8.49 -2.74
CA LYS A 48 -10.47 -8.18 -1.92
C LYS A 48 -10.11 -7.89 -0.46
N GLU A 49 -9.09 -8.54 0.06
CA GLU A 49 -8.59 -8.42 1.42
C GLU A 49 -7.90 -7.08 1.64
N VAL A 50 -7.17 -6.58 0.63
CA VAL A 50 -6.60 -5.24 0.64
C VAL A 50 -7.73 -4.22 0.66
N VAL A 51 -8.72 -4.34 -0.25
CA VAL A 51 -9.87 -3.43 -0.28
C VAL A 51 -10.64 -3.44 1.04
N LYS A 52 -10.86 -4.61 1.66
CA LYS A 52 -11.48 -4.68 2.99
C LYS A 52 -10.67 -3.96 4.07
N ALA A 53 -9.34 -4.05 4.03
CA ALA A 53 -8.47 -3.33 4.96
C ALA A 53 -8.56 -1.81 4.77
N VAL A 54 -8.66 -1.35 3.52
CA VAL A 54 -8.90 0.07 3.19
C VAL A 54 -10.25 0.54 3.73
N VAL A 55 -11.33 -0.17 3.44
CA VAL A 55 -12.69 0.22 3.86
C VAL A 55 -12.85 0.22 5.38
N GLY A 56 -12.14 -0.68 6.08
CA GLY A 56 -12.11 -0.69 7.55
C GLY A 56 -11.28 0.42 8.18
N ASN A 57 -10.57 1.23 7.39
CA ASN A 57 -9.71 2.32 7.86
C ASN A 57 -10.49 3.65 7.79
N SER A 58 -11.08 4.07 8.91
CA SER A 58 -11.93 5.28 8.96
C SER A 58 -11.17 6.59 8.76
N GLN A 59 -9.85 6.61 8.97
CA GLN A 59 -9.04 7.82 8.88
C GLN A 59 -8.43 8.02 7.49
N ASN A 60 -7.86 6.97 6.91
CA ASN A 60 -7.14 7.03 5.63
C ASN A 60 -7.80 6.21 4.51
N GLY A 61 -8.86 5.45 4.81
CA GLY A 61 -9.46 4.51 3.87
C GLY A 61 -10.02 5.17 2.61
N GLU A 62 -10.69 6.32 2.73
CA GLU A 62 -11.22 7.02 1.55
C GLU A 62 -10.11 7.47 0.60
N GLU A 63 -9.05 8.07 1.13
CA GLU A 63 -7.94 8.56 0.31
C GLU A 63 -7.15 7.41 -0.34
N VAL A 64 -6.92 6.32 0.41
CA VAL A 64 -6.30 5.11 -0.14
C VAL A 64 -7.20 4.49 -1.22
N MET A 65 -8.52 4.46 -1.02
CA MET A 65 -9.45 3.92 -2.01
C MET A 65 -9.42 4.73 -3.31
N ARG A 66 -9.41 6.07 -3.23
CA ARG A 66 -9.26 6.92 -4.42
C ARG A 66 -7.97 6.62 -5.17
N LEU A 67 -6.86 6.52 -4.45
CA LEU A 67 -5.55 6.20 -5.01
C LEU A 67 -5.50 4.80 -5.68
N LEU A 68 -6.24 3.82 -5.16
CA LEU A 68 -6.38 2.50 -5.78
C LEU A 68 -7.28 2.48 -7.02
N LEU A 69 -8.19 3.45 -7.18
CA LEU A 69 -9.07 3.57 -8.34
C LEU A 69 -8.44 4.36 -9.49
N ASP A 70 -7.48 5.24 -9.18
CA ASP A 70 -6.76 6.06 -10.16
C ASP A 70 -5.63 5.28 -10.90
N ARG A 71 -5.41 4.01 -10.55
CA ARG A 71 -4.30 3.16 -11.01
C ARG A 71 -4.80 1.84 -11.57
#